data_AF-A0A1C4WQY2-F1
#
_entry.id   AF-A0A1C4WQY2-F1
#
_cell.length_a   1.000
_cell.length_b   1.000
_cell.length_c   1.000
_cell.angle_alpha   90.00
_cell.angle_beta   90.00
_cell.angle_gamma   90.00
#
_symmetry.space_group_name_H-M   'P 1'
#
loop_
_entity.id
_entity.type
_entity.pdbx_description
1 polymer ?
#
loop_
_entity_poly.entity_id
_entity_poly.type
_entity_poly.pdbx_seq_one_letter_code
_entity_poly.pdbx_strand_id
1 'polypeptide(L)'
;MHLLLSGIVGSVAYGLAGPGSDVDRIGVFAAPTVAFHGLRPPRESVVSTDPDVTLHEAGKYARLALSGNPTATELIWLPADCYETRTDLGDRLIAIRSAFLSAPRVRDAYLGYASQQFRKLTTRDSTVGGRRRSAKHARHLARLLHQGRTLYATGVLEIRLADPAWFRAFGERVAGGALAEAELLVAEAERDFARLRTPLPDRPDEAPVERWLRDVRAAHLPTPGHDVSR
;
A
#
# COMPACT_ATOMS: atom_id res chain seq x y z
N MET A 1 -16.10 11.84 -11.09
CA MET A 1 -15.02 11.15 -10.34
C MET A 1 -13.90 12.16 -10.22
N HIS A 2 -13.45 12.46 -9.01
CA HIS A 2 -12.46 13.51 -8.77
C HIS A 2 -11.23 12.89 -8.13
N LEU A 3 -10.11 12.87 -8.85
CA LEU A 3 -8.86 12.31 -8.33
C LEU A 3 -8.31 13.24 -7.24
N LEU A 4 -8.03 12.70 -6.06
CA LEU A 4 -7.53 13.45 -4.90
C LEU A 4 -6.02 13.32 -4.75
N LEU A 5 -5.53 12.09 -4.92
CA LEU A 5 -4.15 11.69 -4.73
C LEU A 5 -3.84 10.52 -5.66
N SER A 6 -2.72 10.55 -6.37
CA SER A 6 -2.20 9.38 -7.09
C SER A 6 -0.68 9.40 -7.12
N GLY A 7 -0.10 8.22 -7.27
CA GLY A 7 1.32 8.08 -7.46
C GLY A 7 1.72 6.71 -7.98
N ILE A 8 2.98 6.64 -8.40
CA ILE A 8 3.65 5.43 -8.86
C ILE A 8 4.05 4.61 -7.64
N VAL A 9 3.72 3.32 -7.66
CA VAL A 9 4.04 2.34 -6.60
C VAL A 9 4.90 1.20 -7.16
N GLY A 10 5.11 0.17 -6.35
CA GLY A 10 5.77 -1.04 -6.81
C GLY A 10 7.26 -0.82 -7.07
N SER A 11 7.79 -1.56 -8.03
CA SER A 11 9.24 -1.66 -8.25
C SER A 11 9.91 -0.31 -8.52
N VAL A 12 9.21 0.63 -9.16
CA VAL A 12 9.71 1.99 -9.40
C VAL A 12 9.88 2.74 -8.08
N ALA A 13 8.83 2.81 -7.26
CA ALA A 13 8.85 3.51 -5.98
C ALA A 13 9.88 2.93 -5.00
N TYR A 14 10.11 1.61 -5.05
CA TYR A 14 11.07 0.92 -4.19
C TYR A 14 12.54 1.05 -4.65
N GLY A 15 12.81 1.56 -5.86
CA GLY A 15 14.17 1.53 -6.46
C GLY A 15 14.58 0.16 -7.00
N LEU A 16 13.61 -0.71 -7.26
CA LEU A 16 13.79 -2.08 -7.76
C LEU A 16 13.56 -2.22 -9.28
N ALA A 17 13.03 -1.19 -9.94
CA ALA A 17 12.75 -1.21 -11.37
C ALA A 17 14.01 -1.40 -12.22
N GLY A 18 13.90 -2.23 -13.26
CA GLY A 18 14.87 -2.39 -14.34
C GLY A 18 14.25 -2.05 -15.71
N PRO A 19 14.98 -2.23 -16.82
CA PRO A 19 14.60 -1.74 -18.16
C PRO A 19 13.25 -2.23 -18.72
N GLY A 20 12.64 -3.27 -18.16
CA GLY A 20 11.33 -3.79 -18.56
C GLY A 20 10.36 -3.94 -17.39
N SER A 21 10.47 -3.09 -16.38
CA SER A 21 9.52 -3.10 -15.25
C SER A 21 8.27 -2.31 -15.59
N ASP A 22 7.12 -2.92 -15.32
CA ASP A 22 5.81 -2.25 -15.43
C ASP A 22 5.72 -1.09 -14.41
N VAL A 23 4.89 -0.10 -14.73
CA VAL A 23 4.65 1.07 -13.88
C VAL A 23 3.26 0.93 -13.26
N ASP A 24 3.24 0.46 -12.01
CA ASP A 24 2.02 0.35 -11.20
C ASP A 24 1.63 1.72 -10.64
N ARG A 25 0.34 2.05 -10.70
CA ARG A 25 -0.22 3.25 -10.07
C ARG A 25 -1.30 2.90 -9.06
N ILE A 26 -1.32 3.65 -7.98
CA ILE A 26 -2.44 3.65 -7.03
C ILE A 26 -2.94 5.08 -6.82
N GLY A 27 -4.22 5.23 -6.53
CA GLY A 27 -4.77 6.52 -6.20
C GLY A 27 -6.07 6.47 -5.42
N VAL A 28 -6.48 7.65 -4.97
CA VAL A 28 -7.71 7.90 -4.22
C VAL A 28 -8.54 8.89 -4.99
N PHE A 29 -9.82 8.57 -5.19
CA PHE A 29 -10.77 9.48 -5.80
C PHE A 29 -11.98 9.72 -4.90
N ALA A 30 -12.63 10.87 -5.06
CA ALA A 30 -13.95 11.15 -4.52
C ALA A 30 -15.02 10.83 -5.58
N ALA A 31 -16.00 10.02 -5.18
CA ALA A 31 -17.28 9.97 -5.88
C ALA A 31 -18.11 11.22 -5.55
N PRO A 32 -18.98 11.70 -6.47
CA PRO A 32 -19.93 12.76 -6.14
C PRO A 32 -20.76 12.39 -4.91
N THR A 33 -20.87 13.30 -3.95
CA THR A 33 -21.50 12.98 -2.65
C THR A 33 -22.96 12.56 -2.79
N VAL A 34 -23.68 13.13 -3.76
CA VAL A 34 -25.06 12.75 -4.09
C VAL A 34 -25.21 11.29 -4.52
N ALA A 35 -24.16 10.66 -5.05
CA ALA A 35 -24.21 9.26 -5.49
C ALA A 35 -24.36 8.29 -4.31
N PHE A 36 -24.00 8.69 -3.09
CA PHE A 36 -24.19 7.86 -1.89
C PHE A 36 -25.64 7.87 -1.39
N HIS A 37 -26.48 8.81 -1.83
CA HIS A 37 -27.89 8.91 -1.42
C HIS A 37 -28.85 8.17 -2.38
N GLY A 38 -28.33 7.64 -3.50
CA GLY A 38 -29.13 6.90 -4.47
C GLY A 38 -29.30 5.42 -4.12
N LEU A 39 -30.19 4.73 -4.86
CA LEU A 39 -30.46 3.29 -4.72
C LEU A 39 -29.21 2.41 -4.92
N ARG A 40 -28.21 2.91 -5.64
CA ARG A 40 -26.97 2.19 -5.95
C ARG A 40 -25.78 3.04 -5.48
N PRO A 41 -24.98 2.56 -4.52
CA PRO A 41 -23.79 3.28 -4.09
C PRO A 41 -22.76 3.39 -5.23
N PRO A 42 -21.85 4.37 -5.17
CA PRO A 42 -20.81 4.53 -6.18
C PRO A 42 -19.86 3.33 -6.18
N ARG A 43 -19.19 3.11 -7.32
CA ARG A 43 -18.13 2.11 -7.42
C ARG A 43 -17.03 2.42 -6.41
N GLU A 44 -16.65 1.44 -5.60
CA GLU A 44 -15.60 1.65 -4.61
C GLU A 44 -14.18 1.57 -5.22
N SER A 45 -14.03 0.99 -6.42
CA SER A 45 -12.73 0.91 -7.10
C SER A 45 -12.84 0.91 -8.61
N VAL A 46 -11.78 1.41 -9.24
CA VAL A 46 -11.55 1.36 -10.68
C VAL A 46 -10.18 0.72 -10.88
N VAL A 47 -10.12 -0.34 -11.67
CA VAL A 47 -8.88 -1.05 -12.00
C VAL A 47 -8.75 -1.11 -13.51
N SER A 48 -7.59 -0.74 -14.04
CA SER A 48 -7.22 -0.92 -15.44
C SER A 48 -5.91 -1.69 -15.55
N THR A 49 -5.79 -2.44 -16.65
CA THR A 49 -4.55 -3.08 -17.08
C THR A 49 -4.18 -2.43 -18.41
N ASP A 50 -3.00 -1.81 -18.50
CA ASP A 50 -2.54 -0.93 -19.59
C ASP A 50 -3.24 0.46 -19.67
N PRO A 51 -2.79 1.45 -18.87
CA PRO A 51 -1.79 1.35 -17.81
C PRO A 51 -2.33 0.61 -16.57
N ASP A 52 -1.43 -0.01 -15.80
CA ASP A 52 -1.77 -0.65 -14.53
C ASP A 52 -2.11 0.40 -13.46
N VAL A 53 -3.40 0.57 -13.20
CA VAL A 53 -3.91 1.57 -12.26
C VAL A 53 -4.94 0.94 -11.35
N THR A 54 -4.80 1.17 -10.04
CA THR A 54 -5.83 0.85 -9.05
C THR A 54 -6.24 2.11 -8.31
N LEU A 55 -7.48 2.55 -8.50
CA LEU A 55 -8.04 3.71 -7.81
C LEU A 55 -9.11 3.25 -6.82
N HIS A 56 -9.02 3.73 -5.59
CA HIS A 56 -10.01 3.47 -4.54
C HIS A 56 -10.81 4.74 -4.24
N GLU A 57 -12.11 4.57 -4.07
CA GLU A 57 -12.96 5.64 -3.54
C GLU A 57 -12.48 6.00 -2.13
N ALA A 58 -12.49 7.29 -1.76
CA ALA A 58 -11.96 7.82 -0.51
C ALA A 58 -12.38 7.05 0.75
N GLY A 59 -13.64 6.65 0.86
CA GLY A 59 -14.15 5.86 1.98
C GLY A 59 -13.60 4.43 1.99
N LYS A 60 -13.54 3.77 0.84
CA LYS A 60 -12.88 2.44 0.73
C LYS A 60 -11.40 2.52 1.03
N TYR A 61 -10.70 3.53 0.50
CA TYR A 61 -9.30 3.75 0.78
C TYR A 61 -9.05 3.90 2.29
N ALA A 62 -9.82 4.77 2.95
CA ALA A 62 -9.70 4.98 4.39
C ALA A 62 -9.88 3.68 5.17
N ARG A 63 -10.87 2.84 4.83
CA ARG A 63 -11.07 1.53 5.47
C ARG A 63 -9.89 0.58 5.25
N LEU A 64 -9.34 0.52 4.03
CA LEU A 64 -8.18 -0.32 3.71
C LEU A 64 -6.92 0.14 4.46
N ALA A 65 -6.65 1.45 4.48
CA ALA A 65 -5.52 2.02 5.20
C ALA A 65 -5.67 1.82 6.72
N LEU A 66 -6.87 2.04 7.27
CA LEU A 66 -7.17 1.77 8.67
C LEU A 66 -6.92 0.29 8.99
N SER A 67 -7.28 -0.66 8.12
CA SER A 67 -7.03 -2.09 8.36
C SER A 67 -5.55 -2.50 8.27
N GLY A 68 -4.62 -1.55 8.04
CA GLY A 68 -3.20 -1.81 7.89
C GLY A 68 -2.81 -2.45 6.56
N ASN A 69 -3.65 -2.34 5.52
CA ASN A 69 -3.35 -2.91 4.20
C ASN A 69 -2.05 -2.31 3.64
N PRO A 70 -0.97 -3.10 3.41
CA PRO A 70 0.31 -2.53 3.00
C PRO A 70 0.22 -1.77 1.67
N THR A 71 -0.47 -2.33 0.68
CA THR A 71 -0.60 -1.72 -0.65
C THR A 71 -1.33 -0.38 -0.62
N ALA A 72 -2.41 -0.26 0.14
CA ALA A 72 -3.12 1.02 0.29
C ALA A 72 -2.28 2.03 1.08
N THR A 73 -1.60 1.57 2.13
CA THR A 73 -0.79 2.43 3.01
C THR A 73 0.36 3.08 2.25
N GLU A 74 0.99 2.40 1.30
CA GLU A 74 2.13 2.94 0.55
C GLU A 74 1.87 4.30 -0.09
N LEU A 75 0.66 4.55 -0.62
CA LEU A 75 0.29 5.79 -1.30
C LEU A 75 0.56 7.05 -0.46
N ILE A 76 0.27 7.02 0.83
CA ILE A 76 0.42 8.19 1.71
C ILE A 76 1.83 8.32 2.32
N TRP A 77 2.74 7.43 1.91
CA TRP A 77 4.15 7.42 2.31
C TRP A 77 5.11 7.51 1.12
N LEU A 78 4.60 7.77 -0.10
CA LEU A 78 5.43 7.79 -1.29
C LEU A 78 6.50 8.89 -1.21
N PRO A 79 7.68 8.64 -1.81
CA PRO A 79 8.65 9.69 -2.10
C PRO A 79 8.01 10.80 -2.94
N ALA A 80 8.46 12.05 -2.74
CA ALA A 80 7.87 13.21 -3.40
C ALA A 80 7.87 13.12 -4.94
N ASP A 81 8.91 12.50 -5.51
CA ASP A 81 9.08 12.25 -6.95
C ASP A 81 8.15 11.17 -7.51
N CYS A 82 7.45 10.41 -6.66
CA CYS A 82 6.51 9.37 -7.09
C CYS A 82 5.05 9.85 -7.14
N TYR A 83 4.73 11.04 -6.63
CA TYR A 83 3.37 11.58 -6.71
C TYR A 83 3.10 12.19 -8.10
N GLU A 84 2.01 11.75 -8.74
CA GLU A 84 1.55 12.28 -10.04
C GLU A 84 0.39 13.27 -9.87
N THR A 85 -0.41 13.14 -8.81
CA THR A 85 -1.50 14.08 -8.50
C THR A 85 -1.56 14.30 -6.99
N ARG A 86 -1.61 15.57 -6.59
CA ARG A 86 -1.79 16.01 -5.20
C ARG A 86 -2.73 17.22 -5.20
N THR A 87 -3.94 17.01 -4.68
CA THR A 87 -4.88 18.10 -4.37
C THR A 87 -4.76 18.49 -2.90
N ASP A 88 -5.37 19.59 -2.46
CA ASP A 88 -5.43 19.96 -1.04
C ASP A 88 -5.98 18.83 -0.16
N LEU A 89 -7.02 18.13 -0.62
CA LEU A 89 -7.57 16.97 0.09
C LEU A 89 -6.61 15.77 0.07
N GLY A 90 -5.82 15.60 -0.99
CA GLY A 90 -4.75 14.60 -1.05
C GLY A 90 -3.60 14.91 -0.09
N ASP A 91 -3.18 16.16 0.01
CA ASP A 91 -2.13 16.60 0.94
C ASP A 91 -2.56 16.47 2.39
N ARG A 92 -3.82 16.79 2.69
CA ARG A 92 -4.41 16.57 4.00
C ARG A 92 -4.47 15.09 4.38
N LEU A 93 -4.71 14.20 3.42
CA LEU A 93 -4.65 12.75 3.63
C LEU A 93 -3.22 12.30 4.00
N ILE A 94 -2.20 12.78 3.28
CA ILE A 94 -0.78 12.51 3.59
C ILE A 94 -0.43 13.06 4.98
N ALA A 95 -0.92 14.24 5.34
CA ALA A 95 -0.64 14.89 6.63
C ALA A 95 -1.13 14.06 7.82
N ILE A 96 -2.23 13.32 7.68
CA ILE A 96 -2.79 12.46 8.74
C ILE A 96 -2.32 11.00 8.68
N ARG A 97 -1.30 10.67 7.87
CA ARG A 97 -0.89 9.27 7.60
C ARG A 97 -0.58 8.42 8.84
N SER A 98 -0.07 9.03 9.91
CA SER A 98 0.19 8.34 11.17
C SER A 98 -1.08 7.88 11.88
N ALA A 99 -2.22 8.56 11.66
CA ALA A 99 -3.50 8.23 12.27
C ALA A 99 -4.03 6.86 11.82
N PHE A 100 -3.62 6.37 10.64
CA PHE A 100 -4.00 5.05 10.15
C PHE A 100 -3.27 3.90 10.83
N LEU A 101 -2.18 4.17 11.55
CA LEU A 101 -1.29 3.16 12.08
C LEU A 101 -1.73 2.66 13.45
N SER A 102 -1.54 1.37 13.69
CA SER A 102 -1.56 0.78 15.03
C SER A 102 -0.63 -0.42 15.08
N ALA A 103 -0.06 -0.68 16.25
CA ALA A 103 0.88 -1.78 16.45
C ALA A 103 0.27 -3.13 16.03
N PRO A 104 -0.95 -3.52 16.48
CA PRO A 104 -1.51 -4.81 16.10
C PRO A 104 -1.76 -4.93 14.59
N ARG A 105 -2.34 -3.90 13.96
CA ARG A 105 -2.68 -3.96 12.52
C ARG A 105 -1.42 -3.98 11.65
N VAL A 106 -0.38 -3.22 11.98
CA VAL A 106 0.90 -3.26 11.25
C VAL A 106 1.53 -4.65 11.37
N ARG A 107 1.65 -5.19 12.59
CA ARG A 107 2.22 -6.53 12.78
C ARG A 107 1.44 -7.59 12.00
N ASP A 108 0.14 -7.66 12.21
CA ASP A 108 -0.69 -8.75 11.68
C ASP A 108 -0.78 -8.67 10.15
N ALA A 109 -0.90 -7.46 9.59
CA ALA A 109 -0.94 -7.29 8.13
C ALA A 109 0.40 -7.63 7.49
N TYR A 110 1.52 -7.05 7.95
CA TYR A 110 2.81 -7.29 7.28
C TYR A 110 3.28 -8.74 7.40
N LEU A 111 3.14 -9.38 8.58
CA LEU A 111 3.42 -10.81 8.75
C LEU A 111 2.45 -11.68 7.95
N GLY A 112 1.15 -11.32 7.93
CA GLY A 112 0.15 -12.06 7.17
C GLY A 112 0.39 -12.05 5.66
N TYR A 113 0.74 -10.89 5.09
CA TYR A 113 1.09 -10.76 3.68
C TYR A 113 2.43 -11.42 3.36
N ALA A 114 3.42 -11.33 4.25
CA ALA A 114 4.69 -12.03 4.11
C ALA A 114 4.48 -13.56 4.04
N SER A 115 3.72 -14.13 4.99
CA SER A 115 3.35 -15.54 5.00
C SER A 115 2.62 -15.99 3.73
N GLN A 116 1.79 -15.14 3.14
CA GLN A 116 1.18 -15.42 1.84
C GLN A 116 2.20 -15.48 0.70
N GLN A 117 3.20 -14.59 0.67
CA GLN A 117 4.27 -14.66 -0.33
C GLN A 117 5.15 -15.88 -0.10
N PHE A 118 5.44 -16.23 1.15
CA PHE A 118 6.21 -17.42 1.49
C PHE A 118 5.51 -18.71 1.01
N ARG A 119 4.19 -18.85 1.23
CA ARG A 119 3.43 -19.98 0.68
C ARG A 119 3.50 -20.10 -0.84
N LYS A 120 3.57 -18.98 -1.57
CA LYS A 120 3.76 -19.01 -3.03
C LYS A 120 5.16 -19.49 -3.44
N LEU A 121 6.15 -19.37 -2.56
CA LEU A 121 7.51 -19.87 -2.77
C LEU A 121 7.66 -21.36 -2.49
N THR A 122 6.74 -21.98 -1.75
CA THR A 122 6.78 -23.42 -1.46
C THR A 122 6.14 -24.26 -2.58
N THR A 123 5.19 -23.68 -3.33
CA THR A 123 4.50 -24.33 -4.46
C THR A 123 5.25 -24.14 -5.78
N ARG A 124 6.57 -24.40 -5.79
CA ARG A 124 7.48 -24.00 -6.88
C ARG A 124 7.13 -24.64 -8.22
N ASP A 125 7.24 -23.82 -9.27
CA ASP A 125 7.28 -24.24 -10.67
C ASP A 125 8.74 -24.11 -11.16
N SER A 126 9.32 -25.20 -11.67
CA SER A 126 10.73 -25.28 -12.10
C SER A 126 10.98 -24.69 -13.49
N THR A 127 9.96 -24.22 -14.19
CA THR A 127 10.12 -23.52 -15.48
C THR A 127 10.87 -22.20 -15.32
N VAL A 128 11.40 -21.67 -16.42
CA VAL A 128 12.03 -20.33 -16.43
C VAL A 128 11.04 -19.25 -15.95
N GLY A 129 9.77 -19.36 -16.35
CA GLY A 129 8.69 -18.48 -15.88
C GLY A 129 8.43 -18.64 -14.38
N GLY A 130 8.41 -19.88 -13.89
CA GLY A 130 8.31 -20.20 -12.47
C GLY A 130 9.46 -19.63 -11.62
N ARG A 131 10.70 -19.67 -12.13
CA ARG A 131 11.87 -19.08 -11.47
C ARG A 131 11.74 -17.56 -11.34
N ARG A 132 11.37 -16.85 -12.42
CA ARG A 132 11.14 -15.38 -12.38
C ARG A 132 10.04 -14.99 -11.39
N ARG A 133 8.94 -15.76 -11.38
CA ARG A 133 7.83 -15.56 -10.44
C ARG A 133 8.27 -15.78 -9.00
N SER A 134 9.06 -16.82 -8.74
CA SER A 134 9.65 -17.10 -7.42
C SER A 134 10.54 -15.96 -6.95
N ALA A 135 11.41 -15.42 -7.82
CA ALA A 135 12.24 -14.27 -7.47
C ALA A 135 11.40 -13.02 -7.11
N LYS A 136 10.30 -12.76 -7.84
CA LYS A 136 9.36 -11.68 -7.51
C LYS A 136 8.68 -11.89 -6.15
N HIS A 137 8.22 -13.12 -5.85
CA HIS A 137 7.61 -13.44 -4.55
C HIS A 137 8.62 -13.32 -3.40
N ALA A 138 9.86 -13.75 -3.59
CA ALA A 138 10.92 -13.62 -2.58
C ALA A 138 11.30 -12.17 -2.31
N ARG A 139 11.43 -11.34 -3.36
CA ARG A 139 11.62 -9.88 -3.20
C ARG A 139 10.46 -9.25 -2.42
N HIS A 140 9.23 -9.62 -2.75
CA HIS A 140 8.05 -9.09 -2.09
C HIS A 140 8.01 -9.51 -0.61
N LEU A 141 8.29 -10.78 -0.31
CA LEU A 141 8.41 -11.29 1.05
C LEU A 141 9.40 -10.45 1.87
N ALA A 142 10.65 -10.34 1.39
CA ALA A 142 11.70 -9.63 2.11
C ALA A 142 11.36 -8.16 2.32
N ARG A 143 10.80 -7.50 1.30
CA ARG A 143 10.34 -6.11 1.40
C ARG A 143 9.26 -5.93 2.46
N LEU A 144 8.25 -6.80 2.50
CA LEU A 144 7.19 -6.73 3.51
C LEU A 144 7.75 -6.88 4.92
N LEU A 145 8.65 -7.84 5.14
CA LEU A 145 9.26 -8.04 6.46
C LEU A 145 10.11 -6.83 6.87
N HIS A 146 10.93 -6.30 5.97
CA HIS A 146 11.76 -5.12 6.21
C HIS A 146 10.92 -3.87 6.52
N GLN A 147 9.97 -3.54 5.63
CA GLN A 147 9.12 -2.36 5.79
C GLN A 147 8.22 -2.47 7.02
N GLY A 148 7.66 -3.66 7.27
CA GLY A 148 6.83 -3.92 8.44
C GLY A 148 7.62 -3.73 9.74
N ARG A 149 8.83 -4.30 9.82
CA ARG A 149 9.72 -4.13 10.98
C ARG A 149 10.09 -2.66 11.20
N THR A 150 10.49 -1.94 10.14
CA THR A 150 10.87 -0.52 10.22
C THR A 150 9.69 0.36 10.64
N LEU A 151 8.51 0.16 10.03
CA LEU A 151 7.29 0.86 10.38
C LEU A 151 6.90 0.59 11.84
N TYR A 152 6.98 -0.65 12.28
CA TYR A 152 6.66 -1.04 13.65
C TYR A 152 7.63 -0.43 14.67
N ALA A 153 8.93 -0.40 14.36
CA ALA A 153 9.95 0.14 15.27
C ALA A 153 9.96 1.68 15.33
N THR A 154 9.59 2.36 14.24
CA THR A 154 9.84 3.80 14.09
C THR A 154 8.59 4.65 13.87
N GLY A 155 7.47 4.04 13.47
CA GLY A 155 6.29 4.76 13.01
C GLY A 155 6.41 5.37 11.61
N VAL A 156 7.49 5.06 10.88
CA VAL A 156 7.76 5.57 9.54
C VAL A 156 7.84 4.43 8.54
N LEU A 157 7.02 4.50 7.48
CA LEU A 157 7.07 3.52 6.39
C LEU A 157 8.10 3.97 5.35
N GLU A 158 9.17 3.19 5.20
CA GLU A 158 10.18 3.39 4.17
C GLU A 158 9.69 2.80 2.84
N ILE A 159 9.41 3.64 1.84
CA ILE A 159 9.05 3.18 0.49
C ILE A 159 10.29 2.94 -0.37
N ARG A 160 11.18 3.94 -0.48
CA ARG A 160 12.41 3.83 -1.25
C ARG A 160 13.42 3.02 -0.43
N LEU A 161 13.75 1.81 -0.89
CA LEU A 161 14.65 0.91 -0.16
C LEU A 161 16.07 1.46 -0.20
N ALA A 162 16.74 1.50 0.96
CA ALA A 162 18.12 1.98 1.05
C ALA A 162 19.12 1.08 0.29
N ASP A 163 18.92 -0.24 0.31
CA ASP A 163 19.73 -1.21 -0.45
C ASP A 163 18.87 -2.11 -1.34
N PRO A 164 18.42 -1.64 -2.52
CA PRO A 164 17.64 -2.45 -3.45
C PRO A 164 18.43 -3.65 -4.01
N ALA A 165 19.76 -3.64 -3.96
CA ALA A 165 20.59 -4.72 -4.46
C ALA A 165 20.50 -5.96 -3.57
N TRP A 166 20.44 -5.77 -2.24
CA TRP A 166 20.21 -6.87 -1.31
C TRP A 166 18.90 -7.62 -1.60
N PHE A 167 17.79 -6.90 -1.81
CA PHE A 167 16.50 -7.52 -2.13
C PHE A 167 16.55 -8.28 -3.46
N ARG A 168 17.20 -7.71 -4.49
CA ARG A 168 17.42 -8.41 -5.77
C ARG A 168 18.20 -9.71 -5.57
N ALA A 169 19.34 -9.65 -4.88
CA ALA A 169 20.19 -10.80 -4.62
C ALA A 169 19.47 -11.88 -3.80
N PHE A 170 18.72 -11.48 -2.76
CA PHE A 170 17.88 -12.38 -1.97
C PHE A 170 16.85 -13.10 -2.85
N GLY A 171 16.16 -12.35 -3.72
CA GLY A 171 15.20 -12.92 -4.66
C GLY A 171 15.81 -13.99 -5.57
N GLU A 172 17.00 -13.74 -6.11
CA GLU A 172 17.69 -14.69 -6.99
C GLU A 172 18.20 -15.93 -6.24
N ARG A 173 18.71 -15.80 -5.01
CA ARG A 173 19.12 -16.95 -4.19
C ARG A 173 17.95 -17.85 -3.83
N VAL A 174 16.84 -17.27 -3.38
CA VAL A 174 15.62 -18.04 -3.03
C VAL A 174 15.06 -18.74 -4.26
N ALA A 175 15.00 -18.06 -5.41
CA ALA A 175 14.59 -18.65 -6.69
C ALA A 175 15.57 -19.73 -7.19
N GLY A 176 16.85 -19.62 -6.81
CA GLY A 176 17.90 -20.60 -7.08
C GLY A 176 17.92 -21.83 -6.17
N GLY A 177 17.04 -21.89 -5.16
CA GLY A 177 16.91 -23.06 -4.30
C GLY A 177 16.96 -22.76 -2.80
N ALA A 178 17.45 -21.58 -2.39
CA ALA A 178 17.68 -21.24 -0.99
C ALA A 178 16.39 -20.89 -0.21
N LEU A 179 15.44 -21.82 -0.13
CA LEU A 179 14.17 -21.61 0.60
C LEU A 179 14.40 -21.38 2.10
N ALA A 180 15.40 -22.04 2.67
CA ALA A 180 15.76 -21.92 4.08
C ALA A 180 16.14 -20.46 4.45
N GLU A 181 16.73 -19.68 3.55
CA GLU A 181 17.00 -18.25 3.80
C GLU A 181 15.69 -17.46 3.99
N ALA A 182 14.65 -17.77 3.21
CA ALA A 182 13.35 -17.12 3.33
C ALA A 182 12.63 -17.52 4.62
N GLU A 183 12.75 -18.78 5.04
CA GLU A 183 12.19 -19.27 6.31
C GLU A 183 12.88 -18.60 7.51
N LEU A 184 14.21 -18.51 7.48
CA LEU A 184 14.99 -17.82 8.51
C LEU A 184 14.60 -16.33 8.62
N LEU A 185 14.42 -15.65 7.49
CA LEU A 185 14.02 -14.24 7.45
C LEU A 185 12.62 -14.02 8.05
N VAL A 186 11.66 -14.91 7.77
CA VAL A 186 10.32 -14.87 8.39
C VAL A 186 10.43 -15.06 9.89
N ALA A 187 11.13 -16.10 10.34
CA ALA A 187 11.28 -16.39 11.76
C ALA A 187 12.02 -15.28 12.52
N GLU A 188 12.98 -14.60 11.90
CA GLU A 188 13.64 -13.42 12.46
C GLU A 188 12.65 -12.26 12.63
N ALA A 189 11.89 -11.93 11.59
CA ALA A 189 10.92 -10.86 11.66
C ALA A 189 9.85 -11.12 12.73
N GLU A 190 9.35 -12.35 12.87
CA GLU A 190 8.42 -12.72 13.94
C GLU A 190 9.01 -12.47 15.34
N ARG A 191 10.28 -12.82 15.55
CA ARG A 191 10.98 -12.52 16.81
C ARG A 191 11.15 -11.02 17.03
N ASP A 192 11.42 -10.26 15.97
CA ASP A 192 11.54 -8.80 16.05
C ASP A 192 10.21 -8.17 16.46
N PHE A 193 9.11 -8.51 15.81
CA PHE A 193 7.78 -8.00 16.16
C PHE A 193 7.37 -8.36 17.60
N ALA A 194 7.88 -9.47 18.15
CA ALA A 194 7.62 -9.85 19.54
C ALA A 194 8.48 -9.10 20.57
N ARG A 195 9.62 -8.50 20.17
CA ARG A 195 10.62 -7.92 21.08
C ARG A 195 10.79 -6.42 20.93
N LEU A 196 10.53 -5.88 19.76
CA LEU A 196 10.70 -4.46 19.47
C LEU A 196 9.70 -3.64 20.28
N ARG A 197 10.19 -2.56 20.88
CA ARG A 197 9.31 -1.50 21.39
C ARG A 197 8.79 -0.71 20.19
N THR A 198 7.50 -0.41 20.21
CA THR A 198 6.84 0.33 19.13
C THR A 198 6.30 1.66 19.64
N PRO A 199 6.42 2.75 18.87
CA PRO A 199 5.74 4.01 19.15
C PRO A 199 4.28 3.99 18.67
N LEU A 200 3.86 2.94 17.96
CA LEU A 200 2.52 2.86 17.40
C LEU A 200 1.48 2.62 18.50
N PRO A 201 0.29 3.25 18.41
CA PRO A 201 -0.78 3.03 19.36
C PRO A 201 -1.42 1.64 19.19
N ASP A 202 -2.19 1.19 20.19
CA ASP A 202 -2.94 -0.07 20.10
C ASP A 202 -4.10 -0.03 19.09
N ARG A 203 -4.58 1.18 18.77
CA ARG A 203 -5.67 1.44 17.82
C ARG A 203 -5.34 2.65 16.95
N PRO A 204 -5.75 2.65 15.67
CA PRO A 204 -5.61 3.84 14.84
C PRO A 204 -6.51 4.96 15.36
N ASP A 205 -6.13 6.20 15.07
CA ASP A 205 -6.94 7.38 15.37
C ASP A 205 -7.92 7.61 14.21
N GLU A 206 -9.14 7.12 14.38
CA GLU A 206 -10.19 7.24 13.36
C GLU A 206 -10.74 8.67 13.26
N ALA A 207 -10.58 9.51 14.29
CA ALA A 207 -11.17 10.85 14.32
C ALA A 207 -10.65 11.80 13.22
N PRO A 208 -9.34 11.95 12.95
CA PRO A 208 -8.84 12.74 11.82
C PRO A 208 -9.18 12.11 10.47
N VAL A 209 -9.26 10.78 10.38
CA VAL A 209 -9.65 10.08 9.15
C VAL A 209 -11.11 10.35 8.80
N GLU A 210 -12.00 10.26 9.79
CA GLU A 210 -13.42 10.56 9.66
C GLU A 210 -13.64 12.04 9.30
N ARG A 211 -12.93 12.97 9.95
CA ARG A 211 -12.97 14.40 9.59
C ARG A 211 -12.53 14.63 8.14
N TRP A 212 -11.39 14.05 7.74
CA TRP A 212 -10.92 14.15 6.36
C TRP A 212 -11.95 13.61 5.37
N LEU A 213 -12.56 12.46 5.64
CA LEU A 213 -13.56 11.87 4.76
C LEU A 213 -14.81 12.76 4.66
N ARG A 214 -15.27 13.33 5.78
CA ARG A 214 -16.40 14.29 5.77
C ARG A 214 -16.10 15.52 4.95
N ASP A 215 -14.87 16.04 5.00
CA ASP A 215 -14.47 17.18 4.18
C ASP A 215 -14.40 16.82 2.70
N VAL A 216 -13.95 15.60 2.36
CA VAL A 216 -14.07 15.07 1.01
C VAL A 216 -15.55 15.04 0.57
N ARG A 217 -16.47 14.60 1.43
CA ARG A 217 -17.91 14.60 1.11
C ARG A 217 -18.47 16.00 0.97
N ALA A 218 -18.12 16.94 1.83
CA ALA A 218 -18.56 18.32 1.73
C ALA A 218 -18.09 18.97 0.44
N ALA A 219 -16.81 18.80 0.07
CA ALA A 219 -16.22 19.39 -1.12
C ALA A 219 -16.81 18.85 -2.45
N HIS A 220 -17.40 17.66 -2.44
CA HIS A 220 -17.99 17.01 -3.62
C HIS A 220 -19.52 16.90 -3.54
N LEU A 221 -20.14 17.64 -2.62
CA LEU A 221 -21.58 17.86 -2.60
C LEU A 221 -21.90 19.06 -3.50
N PRO A 222 -22.70 18.90 -4.58
CA PRO A 222 -23.11 20.02 -5.42
C PRO A 222 -23.89 21.04 -4.60
N THR A 223 -23.59 22.33 -4.79
CA THR A 223 -24.40 23.41 -4.22
C THR A 223 -25.76 23.45 -4.93
N PRO A 224 -26.90 23.53 -4.22
CA PRO A 224 -28.19 23.72 -4.85
C PRO A 224 -28.18 25.03 -5.65
N GLY A 225 -28.40 24.97 -6.98
CA GLY A 225 -28.52 26.16 -7.84
C GLY A 225 -27.54 26.28 -9.02
N HIS A 226 -26.64 25.31 -9.22
CA HIS A 226 -25.83 25.20 -10.45
C HIS A 226 -26.18 23.97 -11.28
N ASP A 227 -27.48 23.80 -11.49
CA ASP A 227 -27.97 23.08 -12.67
C ASP A 227 -28.89 24.02 -13.45
N VAL A 228 -28.28 24.96 -14.17
CA VAL A 228 -28.92 25.62 -15.30
C VAL A 228 -28.50 24.83 -16.54
N SER A 229 -29.37 23.89 -16.91
CA SER A 229 -29.61 23.47 -18.29
C SER A 229 -28.42 22.93 -19.12
N ARG A 230 -28.33 21.61 -19.29
CA ARG A 230 -28.67 20.84 -20.53
C ARG A 230 -27.96 19.49 -20.56
#